data_AF-A0A1S2K6Q1-F1
#
_entry.id   AF-A0A1S2K6Q1-F1
#
_cell.length_a   1.000
_cell.length_b   1.000
_cell.length_c   1.000
_cell.angle_alpha   90.00
_cell.angle_beta   90.00
_cell.angle_gamma   90.00
#
_symmetry.space_group_name_H-M   'P 1'
#
loop_
_entity.id
_entity.type
_entity.pdbx_description
1 polymer ?
#
loop_
_entity_poly.entity_id
_entity_poly.type
_entity_poly.pdbx_seq_one_letter_code
_entity_poly.pdbx_strand_id
1 'polypeptide(L)'
;MTSRCCVCSRPAADVCEPCVHQLQAWLAELPTHLPMLRSLLRPAAGPPRRGSTGRAHAPLPVDLRVLDLLGPGQPLPPDDPYGDQDGHVPAGALRYGWARYIASEFPAVRRDRYGTVHIERCEEPLVRGGATVAAWCAWLSAYAPYALTQPWGSELYRQLEDLLRRVRRMVGAVPQRTTKDAPCPSCAAFALVATDGEWWIRCEACGHEMAPEDYDEHRARVMPQLAAVAVHLLARASAAA
;
A
#
# COMPACT_ATOMS: atom_id res chain seq x y z
N MET A 1 -4.82 -29.45 11.64
CA MET A 1 -5.59 -28.28 11.16
C MET A 1 -4.59 -27.37 10.47
N THR A 2 -4.69 -27.17 9.16
CA THR A 2 -3.84 -26.20 8.45
C THR A 2 -4.43 -24.81 8.67
N SER A 3 -3.75 -23.98 9.46
CA SER A 3 -4.13 -22.57 9.58
C SER A 3 -3.97 -21.86 8.23
N ARG A 4 -4.84 -20.87 8.00
CA ARG A 4 -4.91 -20.07 6.78
C ARG A 4 -4.83 -18.60 7.16
N CYS A 5 -4.18 -17.80 6.33
CA CYS A 5 -4.16 -16.35 6.45
C CYS A 5 -5.58 -15.79 6.44
N CYS A 6 -5.94 -15.03 7.48
CA CYS A 6 -7.26 -14.40 7.61
C CYS A 6 -7.58 -13.38 6.50
N VAL A 7 -6.56 -12.88 5.80
CA VAL A 7 -6.69 -11.90 4.72
C VAL A 7 -6.85 -12.57 3.35
N CYS A 8 -5.95 -13.49 2.99
CA CYS A 8 -5.88 -14.04 1.62
C CYS A 8 -6.10 -15.57 1.53
N SER A 9 -6.44 -16.23 2.64
CA SER A 9 -6.69 -17.68 2.72
C SER A 9 -5.51 -18.61 2.35
N ARG A 10 -4.31 -18.08 2.05
CA ARG A 10 -3.10 -18.86 1.81
C ARG A 10 -2.67 -19.61 3.08
N PRO A 11 -2.03 -20.80 2.97
CA PRO A 11 -1.57 -21.54 4.14
C PRO A 11 -0.50 -20.73 4.88
N ALA A 12 -0.76 -20.42 6.16
CA ALA A 12 0.12 -19.64 7.04
C ALA A 12 -0.28 -19.89 8.50
N ALA A 13 0.67 -19.76 9.43
CA ALA A 13 0.38 -19.93 10.87
C ALA A 13 -0.68 -18.93 11.35
N ASP A 14 -0.47 -17.65 11.04
CA ASP A 14 -1.36 -16.51 11.33
C ASP A 14 -1.56 -15.68 10.05
N VAL A 15 -0.97 -14.47 9.98
CA VAL A 15 -0.90 -13.65 8.76
C VAL A 15 0.26 -14.09 7.88
N CYS A 16 0.08 -14.07 6.56
CA CYS A 16 1.18 -14.30 5.63
C CYS A 16 1.99 -13.02 5.39
N GLU A 17 3.31 -13.17 5.23
CA GLU A 17 4.24 -12.08 4.91
C GLU A 17 3.81 -11.21 3.72
N PRO A 18 3.29 -11.76 2.60
CA PRO A 18 2.78 -10.94 1.50
C PRO A 18 1.70 -9.95 1.90
N CYS A 19 0.78 -10.32 2.81
CA CYS A 19 -0.28 -9.41 3.26
C CYS A 19 0.27 -8.29 4.13
N VAL A 20 1.25 -8.59 5.01
CA VAL A 20 1.93 -7.58 5.82
C VAL A 20 2.67 -6.60 4.91
N HIS A 21 3.48 -7.11 3.97
CA HIS A 21 4.23 -6.28 3.03
C HIS A 21 3.29 -5.42 2.17
N GLN A 22 2.21 -6.01 1.65
CA GLN A 22 1.24 -5.28 0.84
C GLN A 22 0.62 -4.10 1.60
N LEU A 23 0.24 -4.32 2.87
CA LEU A 23 -0.32 -3.27 3.73
C LEU A 23 0.70 -2.16 4.00
N GLN A 24 1.96 -2.52 4.27
CA GLN A 24 3.04 -1.57 4.49
C GLN A 24 3.34 -0.75 3.22
N ALA A 25 3.33 -1.38 2.05
CA ALA A 25 3.47 -0.70 0.77
C ALA A 25 2.35 0.33 0.54
N TRP A 26 1.09 -0.04 0.84
CA TRP A 26 -0.04 0.90 0.75
C TRP A 26 0.12 2.09 1.69
N LEU A 27 0.56 1.85 2.92
CA LEU A 27 0.80 2.91 3.89
C LEU A 27 1.97 3.81 3.51
N ALA A 28 3.03 3.28 2.89
CA ALA A 28 4.14 4.05 2.36
C ALA A 28 3.75 4.91 1.14
N GLU A 29 2.80 4.42 0.33
CA GLU A 29 2.32 5.10 -0.86
C GLU A 29 1.33 6.24 -0.55
N LEU A 30 0.42 6.06 0.40
CA LEU A 30 -0.63 7.06 0.69
C LEU A 30 -0.13 8.51 0.87
N PRO A 31 0.99 8.78 1.58
CA PRO A 31 1.53 10.13 1.72
C PRO A 31 1.97 10.78 0.41
N THR A 32 2.40 10.00 -0.60
CA THR A 32 2.88 10.52 -1.88
C THR A 32 1.74 11.04 -2.76
N HIS A 33 0.53 10.48 -2.59
CA HIS A 33 -0.68 10.91 -3.32
C HIS A 33 -1.33 12.16 -2.75
N LEU A 34 -1.04 12.55 -1.50
CA LEU A 34 -1.71 13.68 -0.86
C LEU A 34 -1.49 15.03 -1.57
N PRO A 35 -0.27 15.41 -1.99
CA PRO A 35 -0.09 16.64 -2.75
C PRO A 35 -0.89 16.66 -4.06
N MET A 36 -0.99 15.51 -4.73
CA MET A 36 -1.78 15.36 -5.96
C MET A 36 -3.28 15.48 -5.68
N LEU A 37 -3.79 14.84 -4.61
CA LEU A 37 -5.19 15.02 -4.21
C LEU A 37 -5.50 16.48 -3.88
N ARG A 38 -4.60 17.17 -3.18
CA ARG A 38 -4.79 18.59 -2.85
C ARG A 38 -4.80 19.49 -4.09
N SER A 39 -4.05 19.16 -5.14
CA SER A 39 -4.11 19.94 -6.39
C SER A 39 -5.43 19.75 -7.13
N LEU A 40 -6.10 18.61 -6.95
CA LEU A 40 -7.43 18.35 -7.51
C LEU A 40 -8.56 19.10 -6.79
N LEU A 41 -8.33 19.67 -5.60
CA LEU A 41 -9.35 20.45 -4.89
C LEU A 41 -9.79 21.69 -5.65
N ARG A 42 -8.92 22.28 -6.47
CA ARG A 42 -9.23 23.45 -7.30
C ARG A 42 -9.12 23.00 -8.75
N PRO A 43 -10.23 22.68 -9.42
CA PRO A 43 -10.20 22.37 -10.84
C PRO A 43 -9.47 23.52 -11.56
N ALA A 44 -8.48 23.19 -12.39
CA ALA A 44 -7.88 24.20 -13.26
C ALA A 44 -9.01 24.90 -13.99
N ALA A 45 -9.13 26.22 -13.83
CA ALA A 45 -10.19 27.01 -14.43
C ALA A 45 -10.04 26.94 -15.96
N GLY A 46 -10.61 25.90 -16.56
CA GLY A 46 -10.72 25.76 -18.00
C GLY A 46 -11.61 26.88 -18.54
N PRO A 47 -11.40 27.31 -19.79
CA PRO A 47 -12.26 28.31 -20.40
C PRO A 47 -13.72 27.84 -20.33
N PRO A 48 -14.67 28.74 -20.01
CA PRO A 48 -16.08 28.38 -19.93
C PRO A 48 -16.50 27.77 -21.27
N ARG A 49 -16.94 26.50 -21.25
CA ARG A 49 -17.53 25.86 -22.43
C ARG A 49 -18.85 26.58 -22.74
N ARG A 50 -18.78 27.62 -23.58
CA ARG A 50 -19.95 28.28 -24.18
C ARG A 50 -20.61 27.29 -25.14
N GLY A 51 -21.65 26.61 -24.69
CA GLY A 51 -22.45 25.77 -25.58
C GLY A 51 -23.25 24.67 -24.91
N SER A 52 -24.16 25.01 -23.98
CA SER A 52 -25.40 24.25 -23.86
C SER A 52 -26.50 25.14 -23.29
N THR A 53 -27.64 25.18 -23.97
CA THR A 53 -28.83 25.99 -23.64
C THR A 53 -29.74 25.28 -22.63
N GLY A 54 -29.20 24.41 -21.78
CA GLY A 54 -29.95 23.70 -20.73
C GLY A 54 -29.27 23.89 -19.39
N ARG A 55 -29.96 24.55 -18.44
CA ARG A 55 -29.57 24.78 -17.03
C ARG A 55 -28.09 24.49 -16.75
N ALA A 56 -27.23 25.42 -17.16
CA ALA A 56 -25.80 25.33 -16.89
C ALA A 56 -25.61 25.41 -15.38
N HIS A 57 -25.52 24.25 -14.71
CA HIS A 57 -25.02 24.18 -13.35
C HIS A 57 -23.60 24.76 -13.40
N ALA A 58 -23.39 25.87 -12.71
CA ALA A 58 -22.06 26.43 -12.55
C ALA A 58 -21.14 25.29 -12.05
N PRO A 59 -19.99 25.05 -12.69
CA PRO A 59 -19.08 24.00 -12.22
C PRO A 59 -18.77 24.28 -10.76
N LEU A 60 -18.95 23.28 -9.90
CA LEU A 60 -18.62 23.42 -8.49
C LEU A 60 -17.15 23.87 -8.38
N PRO A 61 -16.84 24.84 -7.51
CA PRO A 61 -15.49 25.38 -7.40
C PRO A 61 -14.48 24.34 -6.87
N VAL A 62 -14.98 23.19 -6.40
CA VAL A 62 -14.20 22.11 -5.78
C VAL A 62 -14.73 20.74 -6.21
N ASP A 63 -13.84 19.76 -6.32
CA ASP A 63 -14.24 18.36 -6.48
C ASP A 63 -14.73 17.81 -5.14
N LEU A 64 -16.04 17.58 -5.03
CA LEU A 64 -16.68 17.09 -3.81
C LEU A 64 -16.13 15.73 -3.34
N ARG A 65 -15.63 14.89 -4.24
CA ARG A 65 -15.07 13.58 -3.89
C ARG A 65 -13.74 13.73 -3.15
N VAL A 66 -12.95 14.72 -3.57
CA VAL A 66 -11.68 15.06 -2.93
C VAL A 66 -11.95 15.74 -1.59
N LEU A 67 -12.97 16.60 -1.52
CA LEU A 67 -13.38 17.23 -0.27
C LEU A 67 -13.92 16.21 0.74
N ASP A 68 -14.72 15.24 0.29
CA ASP A 68 -15.19 14.11 1.12
C ASP A 68 -14.01 13.28 1.66
N LEU A 69 -13.03 12.97 0.80
CA LEU A 69 -11.85 12.21 1.21
C LEU A 69 -10.96 12.97 2.21
N LEU A 70 -10.71 14.25 1.97
CA LEU A 70 -9.77 15.08 2.75
C LEU A 70 -10.45 15.86 3.88
N GLY A 71 -11.77 15.83 3.94
CA GLY A 71 -12.58 16.60 4.86
C GLY A 71 -12.41 16.14 6.30
N PRO A 72 -12.89 16.96 7.26
CA PRO A 72 -12.98 16.53 8.64
C PRO A 72 -13.94 15.34 8.74
N GLY A 73 -13.61 14.37 9.57
CA GLY A 73 -14.45 13.22 9.85
C GLY A 73 -14.16 12.68 11.25
N GLN A 74 -15.11 11.93 11.79
CA GLN A 74 -14.90 11.18 13.01
C GLN A 74 -14.44 9.76 12.65
N PRO A 75 -13.48 9.19 13.39
CA PRO A 75 -13.15 7.79 13.23
C PRO A 75 -14.38 6.95 13.60
N LEU A 76 -14.81 6.09 12.68
CA LEU A 76 -15.84 5.10 13.00
C LEU A 76 -15.20 3.94 13.77
N PRO A 77 -15.89 3.39 14.79
CA PRO A 77 -15.52 2.11 15.36
C PRO A 77 -15.51 1.03 14.26
N PRO A 78 -14.60 0.05 14.30
CA PRO A 78 -14.61 -1.09 13.39
C PRO A 78 -15.95 -1.84 13.41
N ASP A 79 -16.58 -1.89 14.60
CA ASP A 79 -17.92 -2.40 14.82
C ASP A 79 -18.90 -1.21 14.90
N ASP A 80 -19.37 -0.70 13.76
CA ASP A 80 -20.53 0.18 13.74
C ASP A 80 -21.81 -0.67 13.58
N PRO A 81 -22.49 -1.03 14.69
CA PRO A 81 -23.66 -1.89 14.63
C PRO A 81 -24.88 -1.22 14.02
N TYR A 82 -24.87 0.12 13.87
CA TYR A 82 -26.02 0.87 13.37
C TYR A 82 -25.97 1.07 11.86
N GLY A 83 -24.78 1.07 11.25
CA GLY A 83 -24.59 1.06 9.79
C GLY A 83 -25.31 2.21 9.08
N ASP A 84 -25.62 3.29 9.78
CA ASP A 84 -26.41 4.43 9.30
C ASP A 84 -25.54 5.44 8.54
N GLN A 85 -24.24 5.20 8.47
CA GLN A 85 -23.31 5.96 7.65
C GLN A 85 -23.14 5.32 6.27
N ASP A 86 -24.00 5.74 5.33
CA ASP A 86 -23.86 5.40 3.89
C ASP A 86 -22.67 6.12 3.21
N GLY A 87 -21.87 6.88 3.97
CA GLY A 87 -20.76 7.70 3.50
C GLY A 87 -19.41 7.00 3.61
N HIS A 88 -18.48 7.37 2.73
CA HIS A 88 -17.11 6.90 2.86
C HIS A 88 -16.38 7.63 4.01
N VAL A 89 -15.63 6.90 4.82
CA VAL A 89 -14.82 7.51 5.89
C VAL A 89 -13.72 8.40 5.26
N PRO A 90 -13.56 9.66 5.72
CA PRO A 90 -12.46 10.51 5.30
C PRO A 90 -11.11 9.87 5.63
N ALA A 91 -10.12 10.05 4.76
CA ALA A 91 -8.83 9.36 4.87
C ALA A 91 -8.12 9.66 6.19
N GLY A 92 -8.21 10.89 6.69
CA GLY A 92 -7.66 11.29 7.99
C GLY A 92 -8.32 10.53 9.14
N ALA A 93 -9.65 10.54 9.17
CA ALA A 93 -10.46 9.88 10.20
C ALA A 93 -10.21 8.37 10.24
N LEU A 94 -10.14 7.71 9.08
CA LEU A 94 -9.88 6.28 8.99
C LEU A 94 -8.54 5.89 9.63
N ARG A 95 -7.45 6.58 9.25
CA ARG A 95 -6.10 6.27 9.75
C ARG A 95 -5.98 6.56 11.24
N TYR A 96 -6.49 7.71 11.69
CA TYR A 96 -6.46 8.06 13.11
C TYR A 96 -7.30 7.08 13.94
N GLY A 97 -8.48 6.68 13.44
CA GLY A 97 -9.35 5.71 14.07
C GLY A 97 -8.67 4.36 14.29
N TRP A 98 -8.06 3.82 13.23
CA TRP A 98 -7.27 2.59 13.35
C TRP A 98 -6.06 2.75 14.27
N ALA A 99 -5.34 3.86 14.18
CA ALA A 99 -4.20 4.10 15.08
C ALA A 99 -4.64 4.13 16.56
N ARG A 100 -5.77 4.78 16.86
CA ARG A 100 -6.34 4.83 18.21
C ARG A 100 -6.82 3.46 18.67
N TYR A 101 -7.51 2.73 17.81
CA TYR A 101 -8.00 1.38 18.12
C TYR A 101 -6.87 0.39 18.39
N ILE A 102 -5.81 0.43 17.57
CA ILE A 102 -4.60 -0.37 17.81
C ILE A 102 -3.92 0.05 19.12
N ALA A 103 -3.84 1.36 19.40
CA ALA A 103 -3.22 1.86 20.63
C ALA A 103 -4.00 1.47 21.90
N SER A 104 -5.33 1.37 21.83
CA SER A 104 -6.14 0.92 22.96
C SER A 104 -5.98 -0.56 23.28
N GLU A 105 -5.69 -1.38 22.26
CA GLU A 105 -5.50 -2.83 22.41
C GLU A 105 -4.02 -3.21 22.68
N PHE A 106 -3.08 -2.48 22.09
CA PHE A 106 -1.65 -2.76 22.20
C PHE A 106 -1.04 -2.11 23.46
N PRO A 107 -0.42 -2.87 24.37
CA PRO A 107 0.17 -2.31 25.58
C PRO A 107 1.37 -1.42 25.25
N ALA A 108 1.36 -0.20 25.77
CA ALA A 108 2.51 0.69 25.70
C ALA A 108 3.53 0.30 26.77
N VAL A 109 4.78 0.08 26.35
CA VAL A 109 5.90 -0.21 27.25
C VAL A 109 6.74 1.05 27.37
N ARG A 110 6.78 1.64 28.56
CA ARG A 110 7.62 2.80 28.88
C ARG A 110 8.61 2.47 29.99
N ARG A 111 9.82 3.03 29.92
CA ARG A 111 10.78 2.99 31.03
C ARG A 111 10.81 4.35 31.71
N ASP A 112 10.69 4.36 33.04
CA ASP A 112 10.87 5.58 33.81
C ASP A 112 12.35 5.96 33.96
N ARG A 113 12.61 7.12 34.58
CA ARG A 113 13.98 7.62 34.84
C ARG A 113 14.83 6.70 35.72
N TYR A 114 14.22 5.73 36.40
CA TYR A 114 14.89 4.76 37.26
C TYR A 114 15.08 3.40 36.57
N GLY A 115 14.66 3.26 35.31
CA GLY A 115 14.74 2.02 34.54
C GLY A 115 13.58 1.05 34.79
N THR A 116 12.58 1.41 35.59
CA THR A 116 11.38 0.58 35.81
C THR A 116 10.55 0.52 34.54
N VAL A 117 10.20 -0.69 34.12
CA VAL A 117 9.32 -0.92 32.96
C VAL A 117 7.86 -0.82 33.43
N HIS A 118 7.12 0.13 32.87
CA HIS A 118 5.69 0.27 33.04
C HIS A 118 5.00 -0.22 31.77
N ILE A 119 4.03 -1.13 31.93
CA ILE A 119 3.20 -1.65 30.85
C ILE A 119 1.78 -1.14 31.12
N GLU A 120 1.36 -0.15 30.33
CA GLU A 120 0.08 0.54 30.52
C GLU A 120 -0.70 0.51 29.20
N ARG A 121 -2.03 0.51 29.28
CA ARG A 121 -2.84 0.72 28.08
C ARG A 121 -2.62 2.15 27.58
N CYS A 122 -2.46 2.30 26.27
CA CYS A 122 -2.29 3.60 25.68
C CYS A 122 -3.68 4.16 25.33
N GLU A 123 -4.06 5.29 25.91
CA GLU A 123 -5.32 5.96 25.54
C GLU A 123 -5.21 6.56 24.13
N GLU A 124 -4.00 6.94 23.69
CA GLU A 124 -3.77 7.58 22.41
C GLU A 124 -2.47 7.13 21.73
N PRO A 125 -2.45 7.00 20.40
CA PRO A 125 -1.26 6.61 19.66
C PRO A 125 -0.18 7.70 19.71
N LEU A 126 0.99 7.35 20.22
CA LEU A 126 2.14 8.25 20.31
C LEU A 126 2.87 8.36 18.98
N VAL A 127 2.64 9.45 18.25
CA VAL A 127 3.29 9.74 16.96
C VAL A 127 4.38 10.80 17.12
N ARG A 128 5.62 10.42 16.81
CA ARG A 128 6.76 11.36 16.79
C ARG A 128 6.59 12.34 15.62
N GLY A 129 6.63 13.63 15.89
CA GLY A 129 6.54 14.67 14.85
C GLY A 129 5.12 15.17 14.53
N GLY A 130 4.13 14.81 15.36
CA GLY A 130 2.76 15.33 15.28
C GLY A 130 1.82 14.52 14.38
N ALA A 131 0.55 14.91 14.36
CA ALA A 131 -0.56 14.21 13.72
C ALA A 131 -0.61 14.38 12.19
N THR A 132 0.53 14.25 11.52
CA THR A 132 0.59 14.32 10.04
C THR A 132 0.21 12.98 9.42
N VAL A 133 -0.26 13.01 8.17
CA VAL A 133 -0.60 11.78 7.45
C VAL A 133 0.58 10.84 7.31
N ALA A 134 1.77 11.36 6.95
CA ALA A 134 2.96 10.54 6.84
C ALA A 134 3.31 9.86 8.17
N ALA A 135 3.16 10.59 9.28
CA ALA A 135 3.46 10.07 10.60
C ALA A 135 2.42 9.01 11.06
N TRP A 136 1.13 9.19 10.75
CA TRP A 136 0.11 8.14 10.96
C TRP A 136 0.36 6.89 10.12
N CYS A 137 0.69 7.07 8.84
CA CYS A 137 1.02 5.95 7.95
C CYS A 137 2.26 5.18 8.43
N ALA A 138 3.31 5.90 8.86
CA ALA A 138 4.51 5.28 9.44
C ALA A 138 4.21 4.53 10.74
N TRP A 139 3.39 5.12 11.61
CA TRP A 139 2.95 4.48 12.84
C TRP A 139 2.18 3.19 12.54
N LEU A 140 1.16 3.24 11.68
CA LEU A 140 0.39 2.06 11.28
C LEU A 140 1.27 0.99 10.62
N SER A 141 2.25 1.40 9.81
CA SER A 141 3.18 0.48 9.15
C SER A 141 4.04 -0.31 10.14
N ALA A 142 4.42 0.33 11.27
CA ALA A 142 5.18 -0.32 12.33
C ALA A 142 4.35 -1.36 13.09
N TYR A 143 3.04 -1.12 13.24
CA TYR A 143 2.12 -2.04 13.93
C TYR A 143 1.40 -3.03 13.00
N ALA A 144 1.55 -2.91 11.68
CA ALA A 144 0.92 -3.79 10.70
C ALA A 144 1.13 -5.30 10.96
N PRO A 145 2.33 -5.79 11.32
CA PRO A 145 2.53 -7.21 11.61
C PRO A 145 1.68 -7.70 12.79
N TYR A 146 1.54 -6.89 13.84
CA TYR A 146 0.69 -7.20 14.99
C TYR A 146 -0.80 -7.06 14.63
N ALA A 147 -1.18 -5.97 13.98
CA ALA A 147 -2.57 -5.67 13.67
C ALA A 147 -3.22 -6.77 12.82
N LEU A 148 -2.48 -7.35 11.87
CA LEU A 148 -2.99 -8.40 10.99
C LEU A 148 -3.11 -9.78 11.66
N THR A 149 -2.55 -9.99 12.86
CA THR A 149 -2.80 -11.22 13.64
C THR A 149 -4.05 -11.12 14.50
N GLN A 150 -4.68 -9.94 14.58
CA GLN A 150 -5.87 -9.73 15.38
C GLN A 150 -7.15 -10.13 14.62
N PRO A 151 -8.26 -10.47 15.31
CA PRO A 151 -9.53 -10.84 14.67
C PRO A 151 -10.08 -9.79 13.70
N TRP A 152 -9.83 -8.51 13.99
CA TRP A 152 -10.23 -7.36 13.17
C TRP A 152 -9.21 -6.98 12.09
N GLY A 153 -8.08 -7.68 11.98
CA GLY A 153 -6.99 -7.34 11.06
C GLY A 153 -7.38 -7.40 9.59
N SER A 154 -8.26 -8.32 9.20
CA SER A 154 -8.80 -8.42 7.84
C SER A 154 -9.64 -7.21 7.45
N GLU A 155 -10.38 -6.62 8.40
CA GLU A 155 -11.18 -5.42 8.20
C GLU A 155 -10.29 -4.18 8.04
N LEU A 156 -9.26 -4.02 8.87
CA LEU A 156 -8.22 -2.99 8.69
C LEU A 156 -7.61 -3.07 7.27
N TYR A 157 -7.23 -4.28 6.86
CA TYR A 157 -6.63 -4.52 5.55
C TYR A 157 -7.58 -4.09 4.42
N ARG A 158 -8.83 -4.54 4.46
CA ARG A 158 -9.86 -4.23 3.47
C ARG A 158 -10.14 -2.72 3.39
N GLN A 159 -10.33 -2.05 4.53
CA GLN A 159 -10.61 -0.61 4.55
C GLN A 159 -9.44 0.22 4.01
N LEU A 160 -8.19 -0.17 4.30
CA LEU A 160 -7.01 0.49 3.75
C LEU A 160 -6.84 0.21 2.25
N GLU A 161 -7.14 -0.99 1.78
CA GLU A 161 -7.19 -1.31 0.36
C GLU A 161 -8.21 -0.43 -0.38
N ASP A 162 -9.44 -0.37 0.14
CA ASP A 162 -10.53 0.42 -0.43
C ASP A 162 -10.17 1.92 -0.45
N LEU A 163 -9.57 2.42 0.62
CA LEU A 163 -9.04 3.79 0.68
C LEU A 163 -8.01 4.03 -0.43
N LEU A 164 -6.98 3.19 -0.53
CA LEU A 164 -5.92 3.39 -1.52
C LEU A 164 -6.45 3.25 -2.95
N ARG A 165 -7.32 2.28 -3.22
CA ARG A 165 -7.96 2.10 -4.53
C ARG A 165 -8.74 3.35 -4.94
N ARG A 166 -9.48 3.95 -4.00
CA ARG A 166 -10.20 5.22 -4.20
C ARG A 166 -9.23 6.38 -4.46
N VAL A 167 -8.16 6.50 -3.68
CA VAL A 167 -7.12 7.52 -3.87
C VAL A 167 -6.49 7.41 -5.26
N ARG A 168 -5.98 6.22 -5.62
CA ARG A 168 -5.37 5.95 -6.93
C ARG A 168 -6.29 6.29 -8.09
N ARG A 169 -7.58 5.92 -7.99
CA ARG A 169 -8.60 6.26 -9.00
C ARG A 169 -8.76 7.77 -9.18
N MET A 170 -8.72 8.55 -8.09
CA MET A 170 -8.86 10.00 -8.16
C MET A 170 -7.63 10.69 -8.76
N VAL A 171 -6.43 10.25 -8.37
CA VAL A 171 -5.18 10.82 -8.91
C VAL A 171 -4.77 10.25 -10.26
N GLY A 172 -5.49 9.23 -10.76
CA GLY A 172 -5.13 8.52 -11.99
C GLY A 172 -3.81 7.74 -11.86
N ALA A 173 -3.40 7.36 -10.64
CA ALA A 173 -2.17 6.63 -10.41
C ALA A 173 -2.34 5.16 -10.80
N VAL A 174 -1.39 4.67 -11.60
CA VAL A 174 -1.27 3.27 -12.00
C VAL A 174 0.01 2.73 -11.37
N PRO A 175 -0.01 1.56 -10.71
CA PRO A 175 1.20 0.93 -10.20
C PRO A 175 2.24 0.77 -11.32
N GLN A 176 3.48 1.18 -11.08
CA GLN A 176 4.52 1.03 -12.09
C GLN A 176 4.92 -0.45 -12.19
N ARG A 177 5.40 -0.81 -13.38
CA ARG A 177 5.80 -2.17 -13.71
C ARG A 177 7.25 -2.13 -14.13
N THR A 178 8.08 -2.90 -13.45
CA THR A 178 9.52 -2.98 -13.71
C THR A 178 9.86 -4.36 -14.22
N THR A 179 10.32 -4.43 -15.47
CA THR A 179 10.86 -5.66 -16.04
C THR A 179 12.13 -6.07 -15.31
N LYS A 180 12.26 -7.36 -15.06
CA LYS A 180 13.40 -7.97 -14.40
C LYS A 180 14.37 -8.54 -15.43
N ASP A 181 15.66 -8.57 -15.09
CA ASP A 181 16.75 -8.91 -16.00
C ASP A 181 17.04 -10.42 -16.08
N ALA A 182 16.74 -11.19 -15.03
CA ALA A 182 16.88 -12.64 -15.08
C ALA A 182 15.73 -13.29 -15.87
N PRO A 183 15.98 -14.39 -16.62
CA PRO A 183 14.92 -15.16 -17.25
C PRO A 183 14.05 -15.88 -16.20
N CYS A 184 12.82 -16.23 -16.55
CA CYS A 184 11.97 -17.01 -15.66
C CYS A 184 12.53 -18.42 -15.44
N PRO A 185 12.63 -18.94 -14.20
CA PRO A 185 13.14 -20.28 -13.95
C PRO A 185 12.23 -21.40 -14.47
N SER A 186 10.94 -21.10 -14.73
CA SER A 186 9.96 -22.08 -15.21
C SER A 186 9.93 -22.21 -16.74
N CYS A 187 10.02 -21.10 -17.48
CA CYS A 187 9.87 -21.10 -18.96
C CYS A 187 11.05 -20.48 -19.70
N ALA A 188 12.09 -20.04 -19.00
CA ALA A 188 13.28 -19.35 -19.52
C ALA A 188 13.00 -18.01 -20.26
N ALA A 189 11.76 -17.50 -20.28
CA ALA A 189 11.44 -16.23 -20.91
C ALA A 189 11.89 -15.03 -20.06
N PHE A 190 12.38 -13.96 -20.71
CA PHE A 190 12.67 -12.65 -20.09
C PHE A 190 11.38 -11.83 -19.91
N ALA A 191 10.44 -12.39 -19.16
CA ALA A 191 9.11 -11.83 -18.96
C ALA A 191 8.74 -11.70 -17.47
N LEU A 192 9.73 -11.71 -16.58
CA LEU A 192 9.53 -11.45 -15.15
C LEU A 192 9.29 -9.95 -14.94
N VAL A 193 8.21 -9.62 -14.21
CA VAL A 193 7.81 -8.24 -13.93
C VAL A 193 7.53 -8.11 -12.43
N ALA A 194 8.08 -7.07 -11.81
CA ALA A 194 7.66 -6.60 -10.50
C ALA A 194 6.67 -5.44 -10.67
N THR A 195 5.57 -5.48 -9.94
CA THR A 195 4.60 -4.37 -9.88
C THR A 195 4.77 -3.64 -8.56
N ASP A 196 4.74 -2.31 -8.58
CA ASP A 196 4.88 -1.51 -7.36
C ASP A 196 3.85 -1.89 -6.30
N GLY A 197 4.36 -2.21 -5.11
CA GLY A 197 3.57 -2.61 -3.95
C GLY A 197 3.14 -4.08 -3.94
N GLU A 198 3.29 -4.83 -5.03
CA GLU A 198 3.07 -6.27 -5.02
C GLU A 198 4.32 -6.99 -4.48
N TRP A 199 4.12 -8.01 -3.63
CA TRP A 199 5.22 -8.82 -3.13
C TRP A 199 5.80 -9.74 -4.21
N TRP A 200 4.94 -10.30 -5.05
CA TRP A 200 5.32 -11.34 -6.00
C TRP A 200 5.86 -10.76 -7.29
N ILE A 201 7.00 -11.29 -7.74
CA ILE A 201 7.49 -11.10 -9.11
C ILE A 201 6.81 -12.15 -9.97
N ARG A 202 6.10 -11.72 -11.00
CA ARG A 202 5.31 -12.61 -11.86
C ARG A 202 5.87 -12.65 -13.28
N CYS A 203 5.96 -13.86 -13.83
CA CYS A 203 6.25 -14.06 -15.24
C CYS A 203 4.98 -13.84 -16.08
N GLU A 204 5.01 -12.87 -17.00
CA GLU A 204 3.90 -12.62 -17.92
C GLU A 204 3.71 -13.73 -18.95
N ALA A 205 4.76 -14.50 -19.25
CA ALA A 205 4.71 -15.56 -20.25
C ALA A 205 4.05 -16.85 -19.74
N CYS A 206 4.39 -17.30 -18.52
CA CYS A 206 3.87 -18.57 -17.98
C CYS A 206 3.08 -18.42 -16.66
N GLY A 207 2.99 -17.20 -16.10
CA GLY A 207 2.28 -16.96 -14.83
C GLY A 207 3.03 -17.40 -13.58
N HIS A 208 4.28 -17.89 -13.70
CA HIS A 208 5.10 -18.26 -12.55
C HIS A 208 5.30 -17.07 -11.61
N GLU A 209 5.11 -17.27 -10.30
CA GLU A 209 5.30 -16.28 -9.25
C GLU A 209 6.50 -16.67 -8.40
N MET A 210 7.32 -15.69 -8.01
CA MET A 210 8.47 -15.89 -7.14
C MET A 210 8.63 -14.73 -6.16
N ALA A 211 9.14 -15.02 -4.96
CA ALA A 211 9.42 -13.97 -3.98
C ALA A 211 10.63 -13.12 -4.42
N PRO A 212 10.76 -11.88 -3.92
CA PRO A 212 11.91 -11.03 -4.22
C PRO A 212 13.25 -11.68 -3.87
N GLU A 213 13.32 -12.39 -2.74
CA GLU A 213 14.53 -13.07 -2.27
C GLU A 213 14.90 -14.23 -3.20
N ASP A 214 13.92 -15.05 -3.59
CA ASP A 214 14.09 -16.14 -4.55
C ASP A 214 14.58 -15.62 -5.91
N TYR A 215 14.07 -14.46 -6.33
CA TYR A 215 14.51 -13.79 -7.54
C TYR A 215 15.97 -13.34 -7.44
N ASP A 216 16.37 -12.71 -6.34
CA ASP A 216 17.74 -12.24 -6.15
C ASP A 216 18.73 -13.41 -6.14
N GLU A 217 18.39 -14.51 -5.46
CA GLU A 217 19.17 -15.75 -5.49
C GLU A 217 19.24 -16.36 -6.91
N HIS A 218 18.10 -16.42 -7.61
CA HIS A 218 18.03 -16.91 -8.98
C HIS A 218 18.89 -16.08 -9.94
N ARG A 219 18.77 -14.76 -9.85
CA ARG A 219 19.52 -13.79 -10.64
C ARG A 219 21.02 -13.92 -10.39
N ALA A 220 21.44 -14.01 -9.12
CA ALA A 220 22.84 -14.18 -8.75
C ALA A 220 23.45 -15.46 -9.33
N ARG A 221 22.65 -16.52 -9.47
CA ARG A 221 23.07 -17.80 -10.07
C ARG A 221 23.16 -17.75 -11.59
N VAL A 222 22.18 -17.17 -12.28
CA VAL A 222 22.04 -17.28 -13.74
C VAL A 222 22.74 -16.16 -14.52
N MET A 223 22.69 -14.92 -14.02
CA MET A 223 23.20 -13.77 -14.78
C MET A 223 24.71 -13.81 -15.05
N PRO A 224 25.59 -14.24 -14.13
CA PRO A 224 27.01 -14.35 -14.42
C PRO A 224 27.32 -15.30 -15.59
N GLN A 225 26.57 -16.40 -15.68
CA GLN A 225 26.74 -17.39 -16.75
C GLN A 225 26.29 -16.81 -18.10
N LEU A 226 25.13 -16.14 -18.12
CA LEU A 226 24.64 -15.45 -19.32
C LEU A 226 25.58 -14.34 -19.79
N ALA A 227 26.11 -13.55 -18.85
CA ALA A 227 27.08 -12.51 -19.16
C ALA A 227 28.36 -13.10 -19.78
N ALA A 228 28.88 -14.21 -19.23
CA ALA A 228 30.04 -14.89 -19.80
C ALA A 228 29.79 -15.38 -21.24
N VAL A 229 28.61 -15.99 -21.49
CA VAL A 229 28.21 -16.42 -22.85
C VAL A 229 28.13 -15.22 -23.80
N ALA A 230 27.49 -14.12 -23.39
CA ALA A 230 27.37 -12.92 -24.22
C ALA A 230 28.74 -12.34 -24.57
N VAL A 231 29.66 -12.24 -23.61
CA VAL A 231 31.03 -11.76 -23.84
C VAL A 231 31.77 -12.66 -24.82
N HIS A 232 31.66 -13.99 -24.69
CA HIS A 232 32.28 -14.91 -25.63
C HIS A 232 31.73 -14.78 -27.05
N LEU A 233 30.41 -14.60 -27.21
CA LEU A 233 29.80 -14.39 -28.53
C LEU A 233 30.27 -13.09 -29.17
N LEU A 234 30.34 -11.99 -28.40
CA LEU A 234 30.83 -10.71 -28.87
C LEU A 234 32.31 -10.77 -29.28
N ALA A 235 33.16 -11.42 -28.48
CA ALA A 235 34.57 -11.58 -28.79
C ALA A 235 34.81 -12.40 -30.07
N ARG A 236 33.98 -13.43 -30.31
CA ARG A 236 34.06 -14.21 -31.56
C ARG A 236 33.57 -13.42 -32.76
N ALA A 237 32.53 -12.61 -32.60
CA ALA A 237 32.04 -11.73 -33.66
C ALA A 237 33.09 -10.68 -34.05
N SER A 238 33.80 -10.09 -33.07
CA SER A 238 34.85 -9.10 -33.35
C SER A 238 36.10 -9.69 -34.00
N ALA A 239 36.43 -10.95 -33.74
CA ALA A 239 37.59 -11.62 -34.36
C ALA A 239 37.34 -12.05 -35.81
N ALA A 240 36.07 -12.11 -36.23
CA ALA A 240 35.68 -12.48 -37.59
C ALA A 240 35.48 -11.27 -38.53
N ALA A 241 35.51 -10.06 -37.99
CA ALA A 241 35.40 -8.79 -38.72
C ALA A 241 36.80 -8.23 -39.02
#